data_AF-A0A2N2GVY5-F1
#
_entry.id   AF-A0A2N2GVY5-F1
#
_cell.length_a   1.000
_cell.length_b   1.000
_cell.length_c   1.000
_cell.angle_alpha   90.00
_cell.angle_beta   90.00
_cell.angle_gamma   90.00
#
_symmetry.space_group_name_H-M   'P 1'
#
loop_
_entity.id
_entity.type
_entity.pdbx_description
1 polymer ?
#
loop_
_entity_poly.entity_id
_entity_poly.type
_entity_poly.pdbx_seq_one_letter_code
_entity_poly.pdbx_strand_id
1 'polypeptide(L)'
;DGLVDCDDDDCFMNPICGMVEICDNRQDDDGDGDIDCNDIDCALDPACNVVMFCDPITQSVCVDPEACYIDAQTPEGYCATAGTVDIGSQCTLGTDCVPGATCTGNNPQNRVCRELCMLDGSVDCTDTNLTCNQSMTLGSDVYGICR
;
A
#
# COMPACT_ATOMS: atom_id res chain seq x y z
N ASP A 1 16.58 1.49 -37.50
CA ASP A 1 15.64 1.12 -38.61
C ASP A 1 14.14 1.37 -38.28
N GLY A 2 13.86 2.40 -37.46
CA GLY A 2 12.53 2.63 -36.89
C GLY A 2 12.43 2.10 -35.47
N LEU A 3 13.34 1.20 -35.09
CA LEU A 3 13.73 0.95 -33.72
C LEU A 3 14.47 2.18 -33.17
N VAL A 4 14.38 2.38 -31.87
CA VAL A 4 14.98 3.48 -31.12
C VAL A 4 15.52 2.92 -29.80
N ASP A 5 16.51 3.61 -29.23
CA ASP A 5 17.09 3.25 -27.93
C ASP A 5 17.72 1.84 -27.91
N CYS A 6 17.63 1.08 -26.81
CA CYS A 6 18.30 -0.23 -26.69
C CYS A 6 17.58 -1.37 -27.43
N ASP A 7 16.38 -1.09 -27.92
CA ASP A 7 15.64 -1.90 -28.87
C ASP A 7 16.19 -1.82 -30.31
N ASP A 8 17.07 -0.85 -30.63
CA ASP A 8 17.76 -0.78 -31.92
C ASP A 8 19.07 -1.59 -31.87
N ASP A 9 19.19 -2.62 -32.71
CA ASP A 9 20.41 -3.44 -32.88
C ASP A 9 21.66 -2.57 -33.21
N ASP A 10 21.47 -1.41 -33.84
CA ASP A 10 22.54 -0.43 -34.11
C ASP A 10 23.07 0.23 -32.82
N CYS A 11 22.32 0.17 -31.72
CA CYS A 11 22.62 0.74 -30.40
C CYS A 11 23.11 -0.30 -29.37
N PHE A 12 23.10 -1.61 -29.69
CA PHE A 12 23.47 -2.72 -28.80
C PHE A 12 24.87 -2.63 -28.13
N MET A 13 25.81 -1.87 -28.72
CA MET A 13 27.16 -1.67 -28.15
C MET A 13 27.30 -0.37 -27.33
N ASN A 14 26.19 0.34 -27.11
CA ASN A 14 26.16 1.53 -26.27
C ASN A 14 26.29 1.10 -24.80
N PRO A 15 27.22 1.69 -24.02
CA PRO A 15 27.38 1.36 -22.59
C PRO A 15 26.14 1.56 -21.74
N ILE A 16 25.14 2.30 -22.21
CA ILE A 16 23.83 2.49 -21.56
C ILE A 16 22.99 1.20 -21.65
N CYS A 17 23.00 0.50 -22.79
CA CYS A 17 22.23 -0.73 -23.05
C CYS A 17 22.81 -2.00 -22.38
N GLY A 18 23.58 -1.82 -21.32
CA GLY A 18 24.14 -2.89 -20.50
C GLY A 18 24.29 -2.47 -19.04
N MET A 19 23.57 -1.41 -18.64
CA MET A 19 23.43 -1.02 -17.25
C MET A 19 22.42 -1.95 -16.55
N VAL A 20 22.54 -2.04 -15.22
CA VAL A 20 21.58 -2.75 -14.39
C VAL A 20 20.49 -1.75 -14.09
N GLU A 21 19.24 -2.13 -14.33
CA GLU A 21 18.08 -1.30 -14.02
C GLU A 21 18.03 -0.94 -12.52
N ILE A 22 17.74 0.33 -12.21
CA ILE A 22 17.52 0.80 -10.84
C ILE A 22 16.01 0.95 -10.64
N CYS A 23 15.42 -0.14 -10.16
CA CYS A 23 13.97 -0.37 -10.08
C CYS A 23 13.13 0.58 -9.19
N ASP A 24 13.69 1.67 -8.67
CA ASP A 24 13.04 2.59 -7.75
C ASP A 24 13.32 4.08 -8.02
N ASN A 25 13.85 4.43 -9.19
CA ASN A 25 14.34 5.78 -9.49
C ASN A 25 13.49 6.54 -10.54
N ARG A 26 12.47 5.92 -11.12
CA ARG A 26 11.56 6.48 -12.14
C ARG A 26 12.22 6.80 -13.47
N GLN A 27 13.28 6.10 -13.80
CA GLN A 27 14.01 6.20 -15.04
C GLN A 27 14.12 4.80 -15.66
N ASP A 28 14.08 4.75 -16.97
CA ASP A 28 14.54 3.62 -17.77
C ASP A 28 16.09 3.74 -17.81
N ASP A 29 16.79 2.98 -16.96
CA ASP A 29 18.24 3.08 -16.80
C ASP A 29 19.01 2.17 -17.74
N ASP A 30 18.42 1.05 -18.14
CA ASP A 30 19.00 0.13 -19.12
C ASP A 30 18.57 0.38 -20.57
N GLY A 31 17.58 1.25 -20.77
CA GLY A 31 17.19 1.86 -22.04
C GLY A 31 16.28 1.00 -22.91
N ASP A 32 15.63 -0.02 -22.35
CA ASP A 32 14.75 -0.94 -23.07
C ASP A 32 13.32 -0.41 -23.28
N GLY A 33 13.02 0.76 -22.70
CA GLY A 33 11.75 1.46 -22.84
C GLY A 33 10.73 1.15 -21.74
N ASP A 34 11.03 0.20 -20.86
CA ASP A 34 10.29 -0.03 -19.63
C ASP A 34 10.91 0.79 -18.48
N ILE A 35 10.13 1.09 -17.43
CA ILE A 35 10.56 1.96 -16.33
C ILE A 35 10.21 1.28 -15.00
N ASP A 36 11.19 1.18 -14.10
CA ASP A 36 11.07 0.62 -12.76
C ASP A 36 10.32 -0.73 -12.78
N CYS A 37 9.19 -0.85 -12.08
CA CYS A 37 8.43 -2.09 -11.94
C CYS A 37 7.63 -2.49 -13.18
N ASN A 38 7.62 -1.65 -14.22
CA ASN A 38 7.13 -2.08 -15.52
C ASN A 38 8.21 -2.80 -16.32
N ASP A 39 9.47 -2.71 -15.89
CA ASP A 39 10.63 -3.39 -16.44
C ASP A 39 10.70 -4.85 -15.96
N ILE A 40 10.97 -5.77 -16.90
CA ILE A 40 11.09 -7.20 -16.63
C ILE A 40 12.34 -7.56 -15.82
N ASP A 41 13.41 -6.78 -15.94
CA ASP A 41 14.64 -6.91 -15.17
C ASP A 41 14.42 -6.54 -13.70
N CYS A 42 13.37 -5.76 -13.41
CA CYS A 42 12.88 -5.45 -12.07
C CYS A 42 11.90 -6.46 -11.47
N ALA A 43 11.56 -7.55 -12.18
CA ALA A 43 10.54 -8.51 -11.73
C ALA A 43 10.84 -9.15 -10.36
N LEU A 44 12.11 -9.24 -9.96
CA LEU A 44 12.55 -9.77 -8.66
C LEU A 44 13.06 -8.69 -7.71
N ASP A 45 13.04 -7.42 -8.12
CA ASP A 45 13.52 -6.34 -7.26
C ASP A 45 12.56 -6.15 -6.07
N PRO A 46 13.07 -6.09 -4.84
CA PRO A 46 12.26 -5.79 -3.68
C PRO A 46 11.40 -4.54 -3.87
N ALA A 47 11.89 -3.47 -4.49
CA ALA A 47 11.12 -2.23 -4.76
C ALA A 47 9.85 -2.50 -5.58
N CYS A 48 9.88 -3.50 -6.45
CA CYS A 48 8.74 -3.93 -7.28
C CYS A 48 7.93 -5.08 -6.68
N ASN A 49 8.43 -5.66 -5.59
CA ASN A 49 7.75 -6.64 -4.77
C ASN A 49 7.23 -6.05 -3.43
N VAL A 50 7.63 -4.83 -3.05
CA VAL A 50 6.90 -3.98 -2.11
C VAL A 50 5.86 -3.23 -2.91
N VAL A 51 4.68 -3.84 -2.98
CA VAL A 51 3.39 -3.17 -3.10
C VAL A 51 3.50 -1.63 -3.05
N MET A 52 3.22 -0.96 -4.17
CA MET A 52 2.95 0.49 -4.23
C MET A 52 1.74 0.93 -3.38
N PHE A 53 1.23 0.03 -2.54
CA PHE A 53 0.19 0.27 -1.57
C PHE A 53 0.84 0.70 -0.27
N CYS A 54 0.33 1.78 0.29
CA CYS A 54 0.75 2.24 1.59
C CYS A 54 0.38 1.20 2.67
N ASP A 55 1.06 1.23 3.82
CA ASP A 55 0.70 0.42 4.98
C ASP A 55 -0.22 1.24 5.92
N PRO A 56 -1.46 0.80 6.16
CA PRO A 56 -2.44 1.52 6.99
C PRO A 56 -2.14 1.47 8.48
N ILE A 57 -1.22 0.63 8.95
CA ILE A 57 -0.78 0.58 10.35
C ILE A 57 0.50 1.39 10.53
N THR A 58 1.53 1.15 9.70
CA THR A 58 2.81 1.86 9.83
C THR A 58 2.81 3.25 9.19
N GLN A 59 1.76 3.60 8.45
CA GLN A 59 1.57 4.90 7.80
C GLN A 59 2.74 5.26 6.88
N SER A 60 3.14 4.31 6.05
CA SER A 60 4.19 4.46 5.05
C SER A 60 3.65 5.05 3.74
N VAL A 61 4.55 5.54 2.87
CA VAL A 61 4.28 6.02 1.50
C VAL A 61 3.50 7.35 1.39
N CYS A 62 2.40 7.54 2.12
CA CYS A 62 1.57 8.75 2.00
C CYS A 62 2.28 9.99 2.58
N VAL A 63 2.00 11.16 2.01
CA VAL A 63 2.57 12.44 2.44
C VAL A 63 1.49 13.37 2.98
N ASP A 64 1.83 14.18 3.97
CA ASP A 64 0.92 15.17 4.56
C ASP A 64 0.27 16.05 3.47
N PRO A 65 -1.08 16.18 3.44
CA PRO A 65 -2.06 15.85 4.50
C PRO A 65 -2.75 14.48 4.37
N GLU A 66 -2.21 13.57 3.56
CA GLU A 66 -2.77 12.25 3.34
C GLU A 66 -2.22 11.22 4.33
N ALA A 67 -3.03 10.20 4.60
CA ALA A 67 -2.70 9.04 5.41
C ALA A 67 -3.15 7.77 4.68
N CYS A 68 -2.61 6.63 5.11
CA CYS A 68 -2.92 5.36 4.51
C CYS A 68 -4.15 4.71 5.13
N TYR A 69 -5.06 4.25 4.28
CA TYR A 69 -6.28 3.54 4.64
C TYR A 69 -6.41 2.25 3.85
N ILE A 70 -7.23 1.33 4.36
CA ILE A 70 -7.59 0.08 3.68
C ILE A 70 -9.07 0.09 3.28
N ASP A 71 -9.35 -0.41 2.08
CA ASP A 71 -10.72 -0.63 1.61
C ASP A 71 -11.11 -2.10 1.81
N ALA A 72 -12.35 -2.31 2.24
CA ALA A 72 -12.94 -3.62 2.43
C ALA A 72 -13.12 -4.42 1.12
N GLN A 73 -13.21 -3.73 -0.02
CA GLN A 73 -13.36 -4.31 -1.35
C GLN A 73 -12.01 -4.62 -2.00
N THR A 74 -10.99 -3.83 -1.67
CA THR A 74 -9.62 -3.97 -2.17
C THR A 74 -8.68 -3.84 -0.98
N PRO A 75 -8.20 -4.96 -0.39
CA PRO A 75 -7.39 -4.96 0.84
C PRO A 75 -5.97 -4.41 0.65
N GLU A 76 -5.76 -3.72 -0.47
CA GLU A 76 -4.58 -2.94 -0.82
C GLU A 76 -4.73 -1.55 -0.19
N GLY A 77 -3.68 -1.07 0.48
CA GLY A 77 -3.69 0.27 1.09
C GLY A 77 -3.69 1.38 0.05
N TYR A 78 -4.41 2.47 0.34
CA TYR A 78 -4.48 3.66 -0.51
C TYR A 78 -4.36 4.95 0.31
N CYS A 79 -3.81 6.00 -0.30
CA CYS A 79 -3.70 7.31 0.32
C CYS A 79 -5.01 8.10 0.19
N ALA A 80 -5.43 8.72 1.29
CA ALA A 80 -6.53 9.67 1.32
C ALA A 80 -6.29 10.72 2.41
N THR A 81 -6.97 11.86 2.34
CA THR A 81 -6.91 12.88 3.39
C THR A 81 -7.13 12.28 4.77
N ALA A 82 -6.24 12.59 5.71
CA ALA A 82 -6.32 12.05 7.06
C ALA A 82 -7.64 12.43 7.75
N GLY A 83 -8.36 11.39 8.17
CA GLY A 83 -9.55 11.48 9.00
C GLY A 83 -9.23 11.90 10.44
N THR A 84 -10.28 12.31 11.14
CA THR A 84 -10.19 12.90 12.50
C THR A 84 -11.15 12.28 13.50
N VAL A 85 -11.94 11.28 13.08
CA VAL A 85 -12.87 10.59 13.96
C VAL A 85 -12.11 9.60 14.82
N ASP A 86 -12.16 9.83 16.13
CA ASP A 86 -11.46 9.01 17.12
C ASP A 86 -11.99 7.56 17.18
N ILE A 87 -11.12 6.65 17.62
CA ILE A 87 -11.48 5.25 17.92
C ILE A 87 -12.67 5.22 18.90
N GLY A 88 -13.66 4.37 18.59
CA GLY A 88 -14.90 4.23 19.34
C GLY A 88 -16.02 5.22 18.94
N SER A 89 -15.72 6.25 18.15
CA SER A 89 -16.71 7.20 17.65
C SER A 89 -17.37 6.72 16.36
N GLN A 90 -18.58 7.24 16.07
CA GLN A 90 -19.34 6.86 14.87
C GLN A 90 -18.68 7.34 13.59
N CYS A 91 -18.72 6.49 12.55
CA CYS A 91 -18.09 6.74 11.26
C CYS A 91 -18.99 6.27 10.10
N THR A 92 -18.71 6.78 8.90
CA THR A 92 -19.38 6.40 7.66
C THR A 92 -18.44 5.70 6.69
N LEU A 93 -17.20 6.15 6.59
CA LEU A 93 -16.14 5.63 5.72
C LEU A 93 -14.89 5.32 6.55
N GLY A 94 -14.03 4.44 6.03
CA GLY A 94 -12.75 4.16 6.68
C GLY A 94 -11.89 5.41 6.87
N THR A 95 -11.89 6.29 5.87
CA THR A 95 -11.18 7.57 5.84
C THR A 95 -11.73 8.63 6.79
N ASP A 96 -12.91 8.42 7.40
CA ASP A 96 -13.37 9.32 8.47
C ASP A 96 -12.49 9.17 9.72
N CYS A 97 -11.98 7.96 9.94
CA CYS A 97 -11.24 7.57 11.13
C CYS A 97 -9.81 8.16 11.12
N VAL A 98 -9.28 8.37 12.32
CA VAL A 98 -7.85 8.68 12.49
C VAL A 98 -6.96 7.61 11.83
N PRO A 99 -5.77 7.96 11.32
CA PRO A 99 -4.83 6.99 10.73
C PRO A 99 -4.54 5.81 11.66
N GLY A 100 -4.41 4.60 11.10
CA GLY A 100 -4.31 3.37 11.90
C GLY A 100 -5.65 2.75 12.31
N ALA A 101 -6.78 3.38 11.96
CA ALA A 101 -8.11 2.86 12.25
C ALA A 101 -8.96 2.67 10.98
N THR A 102 -9.96 1.80 11.10
CA THR A 102 -10.96 1.53 10.05
C THR A 102 -12.37 1.62 10.60
N CYS A 103 -13.32 1.96 9.74
CA CYS A 103 -14.73 2.07 10.10
C CYS A 103 -15.42 0.71 9.96
N THR A 104 -15.84 0.11 11.08
CA THR A 104 -16.44 -1.24 11.10
C THR A 104 -17.76 -1.31 11.85
N GLY A 105 -18.62 -2.22 11.40
CA GLY A 105 -19.93 -2.51 11.97
C GLY A 105 -20.89 -3.09 10.93
N ASN A 106 -21.83 -3.93 11.37
CA ASN A 106 -22.75 -4.63 10.48
C ASN A 106 -23.93 -3.78 9.99
N ASN A 107 -24.12 -2.58 10.56
CA ASN A 107 -25.21 -1.68 10.24
C ASN A 107 -24.63 -0.27 10.06
N PRO A 108 -24.98 0.45 8.97
CA PRO A 108 -24.51 1.83 8.73
C PRO A 108 -24.70 2.77 9.93
N GLN A 109 -25.72 2.54 10.76
CA GLN A 109 -26.06 3.36 11.93
C GLN A 109 -25.24 3.03 13.20
N ASN A 110 -24.46 1.95 13.20
CA ASN A 110 -23.69 1.49 14.36
C ASN A 110 -22.23 1.18 14.00
N ARG A 111 -21.73 1.79 12.93
CA ARG A 111 -20.31 1.68 12.59
C ARG A 111 -19.51 2.62 13.47
N VAL A 112 -18.38 2.13 13.95
CA VAL A 112 -17.44 2.89 14.77
C VAL A 112 -16.02 2.67 14.28
N CYS A 113 -15.18 3.68 14.47
CA CYS A 113 -13.75 3.57 14.19
C CYS A 113 -13.12 2.57 15.16
N ARG A 114 -12.35 1.62 14.63
CA ARG A 114 -11.58 0.67 15.42
C ARG A 114 -10.16 0.57 14.91
N GLU A 115 -9.25 0.40 15.86
CA GLU A 115 -7.83 0.22 15.61
C GLU A 115 -7.58 -1.03 14.74
N LEU A 116 -6.70 -0.90 13.76
CA LEU A 116 -6.19 -1.99 12.95
C LEU A 116 -5.07 -2.71 13.71
N CYS A 117 -4.93 -4.00 13.43
CA CYS A 117 -3.87 -4.84 13.97
C CYS A 117 -3.44 -5.85 12.91
N MET A 118 -2.34 -6.57 13.14
CA MET A 118 -1.85 -7.61 12.24
C MET A 118 -2.25 -8.99 12.75
N LEU A 119 -2.83 -9.81 11.88
CA LEU A 119 -3.31 -11.15 12.26
C LEU A 119 -2.19 -12.14 12.56
N ASP A 120 -0.96 -11.85 12.12
CA ASP A 120 0.24 -12.61 12.45
C ASP A 120 0.84 -12.25 13.82
N GLY A 121 0.28 -11.24 14.51
CA GLY A 121 0.74 -10.76 15.81
C GLY A 121 1.95 -9.82 15.77
N SER A 122 2.38 -9.38 14.59
CA SER A 122 3.49 -8.41 14.45
C SER A 122 3.15 -7.02 15.00
N VAL A 123 1.86 -6.63 14.93
CA VAL A 123 1.29 -5.45 15.56
C VAL A 123 0.00 -5.83 16.27
N ASP A 124 -0.04 -5.64 17.59
CA ASP A 124 -1.19 -5.94 18.44
C ASP A 124 -1.89 -4.67 18.93
N CYS A 125 -3.06 -4.83 19.52
CA CYS A 125 -3.91 -3.74 19.98
C CYS A 125 -3.25 -2.91 21.07
N THR A 126 -3.37 -1.58 20.97
CA THR A 126 -2.87 -0.67 22.01
C THR A 126 -3.60 -0.88 23.33
N ASP A 127 -4.91 -1.13 23.30
CA ASP A 127 -5.67 -1.56 24.50
C ASP A 127 -5.51 -3.07 24.70
N THR A 128 -4.78 -3.44 25.76
CA THR A 128 -4.50 -4.84 26.14
C THR A 128 -5.73 -5.65 26.53
N ASN A 129 -6.90 -5.02 26.69
CA ASN A 129 -8.16 -5.73 26.93
C ASN A 129 -8.85 -6.16 25.63
N LEU A 130 -8.38 -5.68 24.48
CA LEU A 130 -8.90 -6.04 23.17
C LEU A 130 -8.07 -7.16 22.56
N THR A 131 -8.65 -7.81 21.56
CA THR A 131 -7.98 -8.87 20.81
C THR A 131 -7.98 -8.54 19.33
N CYS A 132 -6.85 -8.80 18.68
CA CYS A 132 -6.77 -8.71 17.23
C CYS A 132 -7.61 -9.82 16.60
N ASN A 133 -8.71 -9.45 15.96
CA ASN A 133 -9.64 -10.40 15.35
C ASN A 133 -9.78 -10.14 13.86
N GLN A 134 -9.84 -11.21 13.07
CA GLN A 134 -10.19 -11.08 11.66
C GLN A 134 -11.57 -10.43 11.53
N SER A 135 -11.65 -9.42 10.65
CA SER A 135 -12.92 -8.77 10.34
C SER A 135 -13.37 -9.16 8.94
N MET A 136 -14.55 -9.77 8.86
CA MET A 136 -15.19 -10.07 7.56
C MET A 136 -15.51 -8.79 6.77
N THR A 137 -15.54 -7.62 7.42
CA THR A 137 -15.77 -6.33 6.76
C THR A 137 -14.51 -5.72 6.16
N LEU A 138 -13.31 -6.27 6.39
CA LEU A 138 -12.06 -5.71 5.82
C LEU A 138 -11.60 -6.42 4.56
N GLY A 139 -12.13 -7.60 4.25
CA GLY A 139 -11.71 -8.37 3.08
C GLY A 139 -10.25 -8.82 3.08
N SER A 140 -9.49 -8.56 4.15
CA SER A 140 -8.05 -8.87 4.28
C SER A 140 -7.82 -10.11 5.15
N ASP A 141 -6.79 -10.88 4.80
CA ASP A 141 -6.19 -11.96 5.58
C ASP A 141 -4.91 -11.54 6.32
N VAL A 142 -4.45 -10.30 6.10
CA VAL A 142 -3.29 -9.70 6.76
C VAL A 142 -3.74 -8.87 7.97
N TYR A 143 -4.71 -7.99 7.76
CA TYR A 143 -5.15 -7.03 8.77
C TYR A 143 -6.38 -7.52 9.54
N GLY A 144 -6.33 -7.32 10.86
CA GLY A 144 -7.43 -7.52 11.80
C GLY A 144 -7.97 -6.20 12.34
N ILE A 145 -8.94 -6.32 13.23
CA ILE A 145 -9.49 -5.20 14.00
C ILE A 145 -9.44 -5.53 15.49
N CYS A 146 -9.05 -4.55 16.30
CA CYS A 146 -9.09 -4.61 17.75
C CYS A 146 -10.53 -4.51 18.28
N ARG A 147 -11.00 -5.58 18.94
CA ARG A 147 -12.32 -5.66 19.56
C ARG A 147 -12.39 -6.72 20.66
#